data_AF-A0AAI8CL22-F1
#
_entry.id   AF-A0AAI8CL22-F1
#
_cell.length_a   1.000
_cell.length_b   1.000
_cell.length_c   1.000
_cell.angle_alpha   90.00
_cell.angle_beta   90.00
_cell.angle_gamma   90.00
#
_symmetry.space_group_name_H-M   'P 1'
#
loop_
_entity.id
_entity.type
_entity.pdbx_description
1 polymer ?
#
loop_
_entity_poly.entity_id
_entity_poly.type
_entity_poly.pdbx_seq_one_letter_code
_entity_poly.pdbx_strand_id
1 'polypeptide(L)'
;MSKMAERTSIDDVQKERFRTHSKKLVNCMTGRSNKVLVVIGLFLVWIPVISPVFFSIIALIERGRFLFDFLMPAELFLVFLPGAILLLLVAIRTKNYVKQIGFGLFSAIALLFGGQAIAEITGLASGERKFRGWLAVLVTAMIILYSFAIVEVGLSGFYLLRKLTSNTHEDTSINK
;
A
#
# COMPACT_ATOMS: atom_id res chain seq x y z
N MET A 1 46.52 36.86 -16.78
CA MET A 1 45.38 36.75 -15.83
C MET A 1 44.10 36.21 -16.47
N SER A 2 43.75 36.56 -17.71
CA SER A 2 42.52 36.07 -18.39
C SER A 2 42.39 34.53 -18.48
N LYS A 3 43.49 33.84 -18.82
CA LYS A 3 43.52 32.36 -18.98
C LYS A 3 43.25 31.56 -17.69
N MET A 4 43.37 32.19 -16.52
CA MET A 4 43.18 31.53 -15.22
C MET A 4 41.71 31.55 -14.80
N ALA A 5 40.98 32.64 -15.09
CA ALA A 5 39.54 32.76 -14.84
C ALA A 5 38.69 31.84 -15.74
N GLU A 6 39.16 31.60 -16.97
CA GLU A 6 38.49 30.72 -17.92
C GLU A 6 38.55 29.24 -17.50
N ARG A 7 39.68 28.80 -16.93
CA ARG A 7 39.81 27.42 -16.42
C ARG A 7 38.88 27.15 -15.24
N THR A 8 38.79 28.07 -14.28
CA THR A 8 37.88 27.93 -13.13
C THR A 8 36.41 27.84 -13.55
N SER A 9 36.00 28.58 -14.60
CA SER A 9 34.63 28.50 -15.11
C SER A 9 34.33 27.14 -15.76
N ILE A 10 35.29 26.57 -16.50
CA ILE A 10 35.13 25.25 -17.13
C ILE A 10 35.05 24.14 -16.07
N ASP A 11 35.87 24.21 -15.02
CA ASP A 11 35.88 23.22 -13.94
C ASP A 11 34.57 23.22 -13.14
N ASP A 12 33.98 24.39 -12.88
CA ASP A 12 32.68 24.50 -12.21
C ASP A 12 31.53 23.95 -13.06
N VAL A 13 31.50 24.26 -14.36
CA VAL A 13 30.49 23.73 -15.30
C VAL A 13 30.60 22.20 -15.41
N GLN A 14 31.81 21.65 -15.46
CA GLN A 14 32.03 20.20 -15.47
C GLN A 14 31.57 19.56 -14.16
N LYS A 15 31.94 20.14 -13.01
CA LYS A 15 31.56 19.65 -11.68
C LYS A 15 30.04 19.64 -11.49
N GLU A 16 29.35 20.65 -11.98
CA GLU A 16 27.89 20.75 -11.91
C GLU A 16 27.21 19.75 -12.86
N ARG A 17 27.77 19.53 -14.05
CA ARG A 17 27.33 18.49 -14.98
C ARG A 17 27.50 17.08 -14.40
N PHE A 18 28.65 16.77 -13.78
CA PHE A 18 28.86 15.48 -13.09
C PHE A 18 27.92 15.29 -11.90
N ARG A 19 27.69 16.33 -11.10
CA ARG A 19 26.75 16.28 -9.98
C ARG A 19 25.33 16.02 -10.46
N THR A 20 24.94 16.61 -11.59
CA THR A 20 23.62 16.42 -12.20
C THR A 20 23.48 15.00 -12.77
N HIS A 21 24.51 14.51 -13.47
CA HIS A 21 24.52 13.16 -14.03
C HIS A 21 24.48 12.08 -12.95
N SER A 22 25.27 12.26 -11.87
CA SER A 22 25.28 11.36 -10.72
C SER A 22 23.93 11.33 -10.00
N LYS A 23 23.31 12.50 -9.74
CA LYS A 23 21.94 12.58 -9.19
C LYS A 23 20.92 11.87 -10.08
N LYS A 24 21.03 12.02 -11.40
CA LYS A 24 20.13 11.36 -12.37
C LYS A 24 20.29 9.84 -12.33
N LEU A 25 21.52 9.33 -12.30
CA LEU A 25 21.81 7.89 -12.20
C LEU A 25 21.29 7.28 -10.88
N VAL A 26 21.52 7.96 -9.75
CA VAL A 26 21.00 7.51 -8.44
C VAL A 26 19.47 7.50 -8.44
N ASN A 27 18.81 8.55 -8.95
CA ASN A 27 17.35 8.60 -9.06
C ASN A 27 16.80 7.50 -9.99
N CYS A 28 17.49 7.19 -11.09
CA CYS A 28 17.10 6.13 -12.02
C CYS A 28 17.16 4.74 -11.35
N MET A 29 18.25 4.44 -10.64
CA MET A 29 18.38 3.18 -9.88
C MET A 29 17.33 3.06 -8.77
N THR A 30 17.11 4.15 -8.03
CA THR A 30 16.10 4.19 -6.95
C THR A 30 14.68 4.02 -7.50
N GLY A 31 14.41 4.54 -8.71
CA GLY A 31 13.14 4.37 -9.41
C GLY A 31 12.81 2.92 -9.74
N ARG A 32 13.80 2.12 -10.17
CA ARG A 32 13.59 0.68 -10.46
C ARG A 32 13.32 -0.12 -9.20
N SER A 33 14.07 0.10 -8.12
CA SER A 33 13.82 -0.58 -6.83
C SER A 33 12.45 -0.23 -6.25
N ASN A 34 12.06 1.05 -6.29
CA ASN A 34 10.75 1.49 -5.81
C ASN A 34 9.59 0.82 -6.56
N LYS A 35 9.73 0.54 -7.87
CA LYS A 35 8.71 -0.20 -8.63
C LYS A 35 8.55 -1.63 -8.12
N VAL A 36 9.66 -2.34 -7.88
CA VAL A 36 9.62 -3.71 -7.36
C VAL A 36 8.96 -3.74 -5.98
N LEU A 37 9.31 -2.79 -5.09
CA LEU A 37 8.69 -2.66 -3.77
C LEU A 37 7.18 -2.39 -3.87
N VAL A 38 6.74 -1.54 -4.79
CA VAL A 38 5.31 -1.24 -4.99
C VAL A 38 4.57 -2.45 -5.55
N VAL A 39 5.15 -3.19 -6.50
CA VAL A 39 4.54 -4.40 -7.05
C VAL A 39 4.37 -5.45 -5.96
N ILE A 40 5.42 -5.73 -5.18
CA ILE A 40 5.37 -6.67 -4.05
C ILE A 40 4.31 -6.21 -3.04
N GLY A 41 4.35 -4.94 -2.62
CA GLY A 41 3.39 -4.37 -1.68
C GLY A 41 1.95 -4.47 -2.17
N LEU A 42 1.72 -4.22 -3.47
CA LEU A 42 0.42 -4.35 -4.10
C LEU A 42 -0.09 -5.79 -4.06
N PHE A 43 0.74 -6.77 -4.44
CA PHE A 43 0.38 -8.18 -4.33
C PHE A 43 -0.01 -8.56 -2.89
N LEU A 44 0.79 -8.14 -1.90
CA LEU A 44 0.51 -8.43 -0.49
C LEU A 44 -0.82 -7.81 -0.01
N VAL A 45 -1.14 -6.58 -0.42
CA VAL A 45 -2.38 -5.90 -0.04
C VAL A 45 -3.61 -6.54 -0.68
N TRP A 46 -3.49 -7.10 -1.89
CA TRP A 46 -4.60 -7.75 -2.58
C TRP A 46 -4.91 -9.18 -2.08
N ILE A 47 -3.94 -9.88 -1.45
CA ILE A 47 -4.15 -11.23 -0.89
C ILE A 47 -5.37 -11.28 0.05
N PRO A 48 -5.48 -10.43 1.10
CA PRO A 48 -6.64 -10.41 2.00
C PRO A 48 -7.98 -10.13 1.31
N VAL A 49 -7.97 -9.41 0.18
CA VAL A 49 -9.19 -9.06 -0.57
C VAL A 49 -9.66 -10.23 -1.43
N ILE A 50 -8.71 -10.95 -2.04
CA ILE A 50 -9.01 -12.09 -2.92
C ILE A 50 -9.30 -13.35 -2.12
N SER A 51 -8.67 -13.51 -0.94
CA SER A 51 -8.76 -14.71 -0.12
C SER A 51 -10.19 -15.15 0.21
N PRO A 52 -11.11 -14.29 0.70
CA PRO A 52 -12.47 -14.71 1.02
C PRO A 52 -13.20 -15.30 -0.18
N VAL A 53 -13.03 -14.69 -1.36
CA VAL A 53 -13.64 -15.18 -2.60
C VAL A 53 -13.06 -16.53 -2.98
N PHE A 54 -11.73 -16.66 -2.93
CA PHE A 54 -11.03 -17.90 -3.26
C PHE A 54 -11.43 -19.06 -2.34
N PHE A 55 -11.40 -18.85 -1.02
CA PHE A 55 -11.81 -19.86 -0.05
C PHE A 55 -13.31 -20.17 -0.13
N SER A 56 -14.16 -19.18 -0.44
CA SER A 56 -15.59 -19.43 -0.66
C SER A 56 -15.84 -20.38 -1.83
N ILE A 57 -15.07 -20.26 -2.92
CA ILE A 57 -15.16 -21.16 -4.07
C ILE A 57 -14.70 -22.57 -3.70
N ILE A 58 -13.59 -22.69 -2.98
CA ILE A 58 -13.10 -24.00 -2.50
C ILE A 58 -14.15 -24.66 -1.59
N ALA A 59 -14.67 -23.91 -0.61
CA ALA A 59 -15.71 -24.40 0.29
C ALA A 59 -16.99 -24.82 -0.46
N LEU A 60 -17.34 -24.11 -1.53
CA LEU A 60 -18.47 -24.47 -2.38
C LEU A 60 -18.25 -25.82 -3.09
N ILE A 61 -17.03 -26.06 -3.61
CA ILE A 61 -16.68 -27.31 -4.30
C ILE A 61 -16.58 -28.48 -3.31
N GLU A 62 -15.92 -28.27 -2.17
CA GLU A 62 -15.67 -29.34 -1.18
C GLU A 62 -16.90 -29.71 -0.35
N ARG A 63 -17.69 -28.71 0.05
CA ARG A 63 -18.78 -28.88 1.03
C ARG A 63 -20.17 -28.66 0.44
N GLY A 64 -20.28 -28.27 -0.82
CA GLY A 64 -21.55 -27.96 -1.49
C GLY A 64 -22.27 -26.74 -0.89
N ARG A 65 -21.58 -25.94 -0.07
CA ARG A 65 -22.15 -24.75 0.60
C ARG A 65 -21.25 -23.55 0.36
N PHE A 66 -21.86 -22.47 -0.10
CA PHE A 66 -21.18 -21.18 -0.19
C PHE A 66 -21.04 -20.58 1.21
N LEU A 67 -19.84 -20.67 1.78
CA LEU A 67 -19.48 -20.07 3.06
C LEU A 67 -18.54 -18.91 2.79
N PHE A 68 -19.10 -17.70 2.80
CA PHE A 68 -18.30 -16.48 2.72
C PHE A 68 -17.82 -16.10 4.11
N ASP A 69 -16.53 -16.30 4.36
CA ASP A 69 -15.90 -15.91 5.61
C ASP A 69 -15.51 -14.43 5.57
N PHE A 70 -16.37 -13.59 6.15
CA PHE A 70 -16.15 -12.15 6.27
C PHE A 70 -15.07 -11.78 7.31
N LEU A 71 -14.64 -12.72 8.17
CA LEU A 71 -13.61 -12.50 9.19
C LEU A 71 -12.21 -12.80 8.67
N MET A 72 -12.08 -13.61 7.62
CA MET A 72 -10.78 -13.96 7.02
C MET A 72 -9.92 -12.74 6.59
N PRO A 73 -10.46 -11.63 6.05
CA PRO A 73 -9.65 -10.43 5.76
C PRO A 73 -8.96 -9.87 7.01
N ALA A 74 -9.65 -9.90 8.15
CA ALA A 74 -9.14 -9.46 9.44
C ALA A 74 -8.01 -10.37 9.94
N GLU A 75 -8.10 -11.69 9.74
CA GLU A 75 -7.04 -12.64 10.06
C GLU A 75 -5.78 -12.43 9.20
N LEU A 76 -5.99 -12.10 7.93
CA LEU A 76 -4.91 -11.79 6.97
C LEU A 76 -4.36 -10.37 7.11
N PHE A 77 -4.77 -9.62 8.13
CA PHE A 77 -4.21 -8.31 8.43
C PHE A 77 -2.67 -8.33 8.58
N LEU A 78 -2.11 -9.42 9.12
CA LEU A 78 -0.65 -9.58 9.23
C LEU A 78 0.05 -9.68 7.86
N VAL A 79 -0.65 -10.08 6.80
CA VAL A 79 -0.15 -10.07 5.42
C VAL A 79 -0.35 -8.69 4.78
N PHE A 80 -1.51 -8.06 5.05
CA PHE A 80 -1.80 -6.69 4.59
C PHE A 80 -0.77 -5.68 5.12
N LEU A 81 -0.44 -5.74 6.41
CA LEU A 81 0.38 -4.77 7.12
C LEU A 81 1.76 -4.54 6.46
N PRO A 82 2.61 -5.56 6.21
CA PRO A 82 3.87 -5.36 5.53
C PRO A 82 3.67 -4.82 4.11
N GLY A 83 2.64 -5.28 3.38
CA GLY A 83 2.32 -4.76 2.05
C GLY A 83 2.00 -3.26 2.05
N ALA A 84 1.13 -2.83 2.97
CA ALA A 84 0.75 -1.44 3.16
C ALA A 84 1.93 -0.57 3.62
N ILE A 85 2.78 -1.08 4.52
CA ILE A 85 4.00 -0.40 4.95
C ILE A 85 4.96 -0.21 3.77
N LEU A 86 5.17 -1.23 2.93
CA LEU A 86 5.99 -1.13 1.73
C LEU A 86 5.48 -0.02 0.79
N LEU A 87 4.17 0.02 0.53
CA LEU A 87 3.54 1.06 -0.27
C LEU A 87 3.71 2.45 0.34
N LEU A 88 3.51 2.58 1.66
CA LEU A 88 3.66 3.83 2.39
C LEU A 88 5.11 4.35 2.37
N LEU A 89 6.09 3.47 2.53
CA LEU A 89 7.50 3.82 2.47
C LEU A 89 7.90 4.38 1.09
N VAL A 90 7.37 3.79 0.01
CA VAL A 90 7.60 4.31 -1.34
C VAL A 90 6.83 5.61 -1.58
N ALA A 91 5.60 5.71 -1.08
CA ALA A 91 4.81 6.94 -1.13
C ALA A 91 5.55 8.10 -0.44
N ILE A 92 6.12 7.87 0.75
CA ILE A 92 6.90 8.87 1.50
C ILE A 92 8.14 9.28 0.72
N ARG A 93 8.89 8.31 0.16
CA ARG A 93 10.08 8.59 -0.65
C ARG A 93 9.76 9.42 -1.89
N THR A 94 8.61 9.17 -2.50
CA THR A 94 8.19 9.84 -3.74
C THR A 94 7.34 11.08 -3.48
N LYS A 95 6.97 11.34 -2.21
CA LYS A 95 6.04 12.39 -1.75
C LYS A 95 4.68 12.36 -2.46
N ASN A 96 4.29 11.23 -3.05
CA ASN A 96 3.04 11.06 -3.78
C ASN A 96 2.14 10.07 -3.04
N TYR A 97 0.83 10.35 -2.98
CA TYR A 97 -0.20 9.49 -2.37
C TYR A 97 -0.01 9.12 -0.88
N VAL A 98 0.91 9.79 -0.15
CA VAL A 98 1.18 9.53 1.28
C VAL A 98 -0.07 9.70 2.15
N LYS A 99 -0.83 10.78 1.92
CA LYS A 99 -2.04 11.07 2.71
C LYS A 99 -3.12 10.00 2.51
N GLN A 100 -3.35 9.56 1.28
CA GLN A 100 -4.33 8.51 0.97
C GLN A 100 -3.91 7.16 1.56
N ILE A 101 -2.67 6.72 1.31
CA ILE A 101 -2.19 5.43 1.82
C ILE A 101 -2.10 5.45 3.36
N GLY A 102 -1.63 6.55 3.95
CA GLY A 102 -1.55 6.71 5.40
C GLY A 102 -2.92 6.74 6.07
N PHE A 103 -3.89 7.45 5.50
CA PHE A 103 -5.25 7.49 6.03
C PHE A 103 -5.94 6.14 5.90
N GLY A 104 -5.80 5.45 4.75
CA GLY A 104 -6.34 4.11 4.56
C GLY A 104 -5.71 3.06 5.49
N LEU A 105 -4.40 3.15 5.74
CA LEU A 105 -3.73 2.27 6.71
C LEU A 105 -4.21 2.55 8.15
N PHE A 106 -4.29 3.82 8.53
CA PHE A 106 -4.77 4.21 9.85
C PHE A 106 -6.24 3.80 10.08
N SER A 107 -7.10 4.04 9.10
CA SER A 107 -8.51 3.65 9.17
C SER A 107 -8.67 2.13 9.25
N ALA A 108 -7.89 1.36 8.48
CA ALA A 108 -7.89 -0.09 8.55
C ALA A 108 -7.52 -0.59 9.96
N ILE A 109 -6.46 -0.05 10.57
CA ILE A 109 -6.05 -0.39 11.94
C ILE A 109 -7.15 -0.01 12.94
N ALA A 110 -7.65 1.22 12.89
CA ALA A 110 -8.64 1.72 13.82
C ALA A 110 -9.97 0.93 13.75
N LEU A 111 -10.42 0.57 12.55
CA LEU A 111 -11.64 -0.20 12.35
C LEU A 111 -11.48 -1.66 12.82
N LEU A 112 -10.32 -2.27 12.55
CA LEU A 112 -10.05 -3.64 12.94
C LEU A 112 -9.98 -3.79 14.47
N PHE A 113 -9.05 -3.06 15.09
CA PHE A 113 -8.84 -3.13 16.54
C PHE A 113 -10.02 -2.51 17.32
N GLY A 114 -10.67 -1.48 16.76
CA GLY A 114 -11.88 -0.91 17.35
C GLY A 114 -13.04 -1.89 17.36
N GLY A 115 -13.25 -2.62 16.26
CA GLY A 115 -14.28 -3.66 16.18
C GLY A 115 -14.03 -4.82 17.15
N GLN A 116 -12.78 -5.26 17.26
CA GLN A 116 -12.36 -6.29 18.21
C GLN A 116 -12.54 -5.84 19.67
N ALA A 117 -12.06 -4.64 20.03
CA ALA A 117 -12.21 -4.11 21.39
C ALA A 117 -13.68 -3.99 21.80
N ILE A 118 -14.56 -3.54 20.90
CA ILE A 118 -16.01 -3.48 21.16
C ILE A 118 -16.56 -4.90 21.37
N ALA A 119 -16.17 -5.88 20.56
CA ALA A 119 -16.64 -7.26 20.69
C ALA A 119 -16.18 -7.91 22.01
N GLU A 120 -14.97 -7.60 22.47
CA GLU A 120 -14.40 -8.07 23.74
C GLU A 120 -15.12 -7.43 24.94
N ILE A 121 -15.23 -6.10 24.97
CA ILE A 121 -15.87 -5.36 26.08
C ILE A 121 -17.36 -5.71 26.22
N THR A 122 -18.04 -5.98 25.10
CA THR A 122 -19.49 -6.25 25.11
C THR A 122 -19.85 -7.71 25.42
N GLY A 123 -18.86 -8.58 25.62
CA GLY A 123 -19.05 -10.00 25.88
C GLY A 123 -19.55 -10.80 24.68
N LEU A 124 -19.51 -10.21 23.46
CA LEU A 124 -19.81 -10.93 22.21
C LEU A 124 -18.76 -12.01 21.94
N ALA A 125 -17.49 -11.74 22.29
CA ALA A 125 -16.37 -12.67 22.14
C ALA A 125 -16.41 -13.81 23.18
N SER A 126 -16.93 -13.56 24.39
CA SER A 126 -17.04 -14.57 25.46
C SER A 126 -18.22 -15.53 25.29
N GLY A 127 -19.05 -15.36 24.27
CA GLY A 127 -20.24 -16.18 24.03
C GLY A 127 -21.38 -15.98 25.05
N GLU A 128 -21.22 -15.05 26.00
CA GLU A 128 -22.24 -14.72 27.01
C GLU A 128 -23.49 -14.08 26.39
N ARG A 129 -23.36 -13.51 25.18
CA ARG A 129 -24.48 -12.99 24.38
C ARG A 129 -24.51 -13.67 23.02
N LYS A 130 -25.70 -14.13 22.61
CA LYS A 130 -25.96 -14.56 21.23
C LYS A 130 -25.53 -13.43 20.28
N PHE A 131 -24.79 -13.77 19.23
CA PHE A 131 -24.37 -12.84 18.17
C PHE A 131 -25.60 -12.32 17.40
N ARG A 132 -26.37 -11.42 18.03
CA ARG A 132 -27.69 -10.93 17.58
C ARG A 132 -27.95 -9.55 18.17
N GLY A 133 -28.48 -8.63 17.36
CA GLY A 133 -28.83 -7.27 17.76
C GLY A 133 -27.95 -6.19 17.13
N TRP A 134 -28.12 -4.94 17.57
CA TRP A 134 -27.49 -3.77 16.96
C TRP A 134 -25.95 -3.76 17.05
N LEU A 135 -25.38 -4.34 18.11
CA LEU A 135 -23.92 -4.49 18.27
C LEU A 135 -23.31 -5.39 17.21
N ALA A 136 -23.97 -6.50 16.86
CA ALA A 136 -23.50 -7.39 15.80
C ALA A 136 -23.52 -6.69 14.43
N VAL A 137 -24.53 -5.85 14.18
CA VAL A 137 -24.60 -5.00 12.97
C VAL A 137 -23.46 -3.99 12.95
N LEU A 138 -23.17 -3.34 14.08
CA LEU A 138 -22.06 -2.39 14.19
C LEU A 138 -20.70 -3.05 13.90
N VAL A 139 -20.40 -4.18 14.54
CA VAL A 139 -19.13 -4.90 14.31
C VAL A 139 -19.02 -5.37 12.86
N THR A 140 -20.12 -5.89 12.30
CA THR A 140 -20.16 -6.29 10.88
C THR A 140 -19.91 -5.09 9.96
N ALA A 141 -20.52 -3.93 10.24
CA ALA A 141 -20.30 -2.71 9.48
C ALA A 141 -18.84 -2.24 9.58
N MET A 142 -18.20 -2.35 10.74
CA MET A 142 -16.77 -2.03 10.91
C MET A 142 -15.87 -2.94 10.07
N ILE A 143 -16.15 -4.24 10.00
CA ILE A 143 -15.40 -5.19 9.15
C ILE A 143 -15.59 -4.87 7.67
N ILE A 144 -16.81 -4.50 7.26
CA ILE A 144 -17.08 -4.06 5.89
C ILE A 144 -16.29 -2.78 5.56
N LEU A 145 -16.33 -1.78 6.43
CA LEU A 145 -15.57 -0.53 6.26
C LEU A 145 -14.05 -0.79 6.25
N TYR A 146 -13.57 -1.72 7.08
CA TYR A 146 -12.17 -2.17 7.07
C TYR A 146 -11.79 -2.75 5.69
N SER A 147 -12.67 -3.57 5.10
CA SER A 147 -12.46 -4.13 3.77
C SER A 147 -12.37 -3.03 2.70
N PHE A 148 -13.23 -2.00 2.79
CA PHE A 148 -13.14 -0.83 1.91
C PHE A 148 -11.83 -0.07 2.07
N ALA A 149 -11.35 0.10 3.30
CA ALA A 149 -10.06 0.76 3.57
C ALA A 149 -8.89 -0.01 2.94
N ILE A 150 -8.87 -1.35 3.01
CA ILE A 150 -7.86 -2.17 2.35
C ILE A 150 -7.89 -1.96 0.84
N VAL A 151 -9.08 -1.98 0.23
CA VAL A 151 -9.24 -1.76 -1.21
C VAL A 151 -8.77 -0.36 -1.61
N GLU A 152 -9.07 0.67 -0.83
CA GLU A 152 -8.59 2.03 -1.07
C GLU A 152 -7.05 2.11 -1.06
N VAL A 153 -6.39 1.45 -0.10
CA VAL A 153 -4.92 1.34 -0.04
C VAL A 153 -4.37 0.62 -1.28
N GLY A 154 -5.01 -0.48 -1.69
CA GLY A 154 -4.64 -1.23 -2.90
C GLY A 154 -4.77 -0.39 -4.17
N LEU A 155 -5.87 0.33 -4.35
CA LEU A 155 -6.09 1.23 -5.49
C LEU A 155 -5.08 2.39 -5.49
N SER A 156 -4.81 2.98 -4.33
CA SER A 156 -3.79 4.03 -4.17
C SER A 156 -2.40 3.52 -4.54
N GLY A 157 -2.06 2.28 -4.17
CA GLY A 157 -0.83 1.61 -4.59
C GLY A 157 -0.75 1.41 -6.10
N PHE A 158 -1.86 1.07 -6.77
CA PHE A 158 -1.91 0.95 -8.23
C PHE A 158 -1.70 2.30 -8.92
N TYR A 159 -2.31 3.38 -8.43
CA TYR A 159 -2.08 4.73 -8.94
C TYR A 159 -0.62 5.18 -8.74
N LEU A 160 -0.02 4.84 -7.60
CA LEU A 160 1.39 5.09 -7.33
C LEU A 160 2.30 4.35 -8.34
N LEU A 161 2.01 3.08 -8.64
CA LEU A 161 2.76 2.30 -9.63
C LEU A 161 2.68 2.90 -11.04
N ARG A 162 1.48 3.34 -11.45
CA ARG A 162 1.26 3.99 -12.75
C ARG A 162 2.07 5.28 -12.86
N LYS A 163 2.07 6.12 -11.81
CA LYS A 163 2.83 7.38 -11.77
C LYS A 163 4.34 7.15 -11.83
N LEU A 164 4.85 6.13 -11.13
CA LEU A 164 6.27 5.75 -11.21
C LEU A 164 6.67 5.26 -12.60
N THR A 165 5.76 4.58 -13.29
CA THR A 165 6.01 4.07 -14.64
C THR A 165 5.98 5.20 -15.68
N SER A 166 5.05 6.14 -15.58
CA SER A 166 4.98 7.29 -16.49
C SER A 166 6.24 8.16 -16.44
N ASN A 167 6.73 8.48 -15.24
CA ASN A 167 7.91 9.34 -15.07
C ASN A 167 9.20 8.71 -15.64
N THR A 168 9.26 7.37 -15.77
CA THR A 168 10.43 6.69 -16.32
C THR A 168 10.55 6.84 -17.84
N HIS A 169 9.42 6.95 -18.55
CA HIS A 169 9.42 7.08 -20.01
C HIS A 169 9.92 8.47 -20.46
N GLU A 170 9.62 9.51 -19.69
CA GLU A 170 10.03 10.90 -19.98
C GLU A 170 11.54 11.11 -19.84
N ASP A 171 12.18 10.47 -18.86
CA ASP A 171 13.64 10.54 -18.69
C ASP A 171 14.42 9.83 -19.82
N THR A 172 13.79 8.88 -20.50
CA THR A 172 14.39 8.09 -21.57
C THR A 172 14.28 8.79 -22.94
N SER A 173 13.22 9.58 -23.16
CA SER A 173 13.04 10.34 -24.40
C SER A 173 13.92 11.60 -24.48
N ILE A 174 14.31 12.18 -23.35
CA ILE A 174 15.24 13.35 -23.31
C ILE A 174 16.70 12.93 -23.60
N ASN A 175 17.00 11.62 -23.61
CA ASN A 175 18.35 11.10 -23.88
C ASN A 175 18.52 10.49 -25.29
N LYS A 176 17.61 10.79 -26.21
CA LYS A 176 17.72 10.51 -27.64
C LYS A 176 17.83 11.82 -28.40
#